data_AF-R6XIH0-F1
#
_entry.id   AF-R6XIH0-F1
#
_cell.length_a   1.000
_cell.length_b   1.000
_cell.length_c   1.000
_cell.angle_alpha   90.00
_cell.angle_beta   90.00
_cell.angle_gamma   90.00
#
_symmetry.space_group_name_H-M   'P 1'
#
loop_
_entity.id
_entity.type
_entity.pdbx_description
1 polymer ?
#
loop_
_entity_poly.entity_id
_entity_poly.type
_entity_poly.pdbx_seq_one_letter_code
_entity_poly.pdbx_strand_id
1 'polypeptide(L)'
;MATLHIKGFGPIEDSTTIELTPFMLLMGRQSSGKSTFMKVLSYCRWVEKRIMVSTDDLISQYTHYNRFVKELKQFNRLNDEYFRDDTLIKYDGDTIQIEYVGKSGNPKILRKNNFAQGRFNSKLCYIPAERNLISAI
;
A
#
# COMPACT_ATOMS: atom_id res chain seq x y z
N MET A 1 -0.93 5.96 14.81
CA MET A 1 0.29 6.10 13.99
C MET A 1 0.41 4.84 13.17
N ALA A 2 0.59 4.99 11.87
CA ALA A 2 0.56 3.86 10.97
C ALA A 2 1.97 3.30 10.73
N THR A 3 2.07 2.01 10.45
CA THR A 3 3.33 1.34 10.16
C THR A 3 3.24 0.53 8.87
N LEU A 4 4.38 0.31 8.22
CA LEU A 4 4.48 -0.50 7.02
C LEU A 4 5.71 -1.41 7.10
N HIS A 5 5.48 -2.70 6.85
CA HIS A 5 6.51 -3.71 6.69
C HIS A 5 6.34 -4.40 5.34
N ILE A 6 7.39 -4.39 4.54
CA ILE A 6 7.47 -5.03 3.24
C ILE A 6 8.64 -6.01 3.24
N LYS A 7 8.41 -7.24 2.80
CA LYS A 7 9.44 -8.27 2.64
C LYS A 7 9.30 -8.93 1.27
N GLY A 8 10.40 -9.33 0.65
CA GLY A 8 10.42 -10.12 -0.58
C GLY A 8 9.61 -9.48 -1.72
N PHE A 9 9.66 -8.16 -1.88
CA PHE A 9 8.83 -7.44 -2.85
C PHE A 9 9.68 -6.54 -3.78
N GLY A 10 9.79 -6.96 -5.04
CA GLY A 10 10.70 -6.35 -6.02
C GLY A 10 12.13 -6.30 -5.46
N PRO A 11 12.76 -5.12 -5.36
CA PRO A 11 14.11 -4.97 -4.79
C PRO A 11 14.15 -4.89 -3.25
N ILE A 12 13.01 -4.94 -2.57
CA ILE A 12 12.97 -4.90 -1.09
C ILE A 12 13.11 -6.33 -0.58
N GLU A 13 14.24 -6.64 0.06
CA GLU A 13 14.43 -7.92 0.76
C GLU A 13 13.65 -7.93 2.08
N ASP A 14 13.91 -6.97 2.97
CA ASP A 14 13.13 -6.75 4.19
C ASP A 14 13.25 -5.27 4.61
N SER A 15 12.13 -4.55 4.67
CA SER A 15 12.13 -3.16 5.11
C SER A 15 12.17 -3.01 6.63
N THR A 16 11.98 -4.10 7.38
CA THR A 16 11.53 -4.09 8.78
C THR A 16 10.20 -3.32 8.94
N THR A 17 9.72 -3.18 10.18
CA THR A 17 8.54 -2.35 10.47
C THR A 17 8.96 -0.88 10.54
N ILE A 18 8.54 -0.10 9.56
CA ILE A 18 8.79 1.35 9.51
C ILE A 18 7.56 2.09 10.00
N GLU A 19 7.72 2.92 11.02
CA GLU A 19 6.69 3.84 11.50
C GLU A 19 6.59 5.07 10.61
N LEU A 20 5.37 5.46 10.25
CA LEU A 20 5.11 6.64 9.44
C LEU A 20 5.06 7.90 10.31
N THR A 21 6.02 8.78 10.07
CA THR A 21 6.10 10.09 10.72
C THR A 21 5.47 11.18 9.85
N PRO A 22 5.11 12.35 10.43
CA PRO A 22 4.64 13.51 9.65
C PRO A 22 5.63 13.98 8.58
N PHE A 23 6.93 13.77 8.81
CA PHE A 23 8.00 14.03 7.87
C PHE A 23 8.96 12.84 7.85
N MET A 24 9.12 12.22 6.68
CA MET A 24 9.98 11.07 6.46
C MET A 24 10.83 11.29 5.21
N LEU A 25 12.13 11.02 5.32
CA LEU A 25 13.07 11.04 4.20
C LEU A 25 13.64 9.64 3.98
N LEU A 26 13.35 9.05 2.81
CA LEU A 26 13.89 7.74 2.41
C LEU A 26 15.11 7.94 1.50
N MET A 27 16.30 7.56 1.96
CA MET A 27 17.57 7.67 1.20
C MET A 27 18.23 6.30 0.99
N GLY A 28 19.10 6.20 -0.01
CA GLY A 28 19.82 4.97 -0.33
C GLY A 28 20.18 4.84 -1.81
N ARG A 29 20.97 3.80 -2.13
CA ARG A 29 21.47 3.53 -3.50
C ARG A 29 20.37 3.42 -4.54
N GLN A 30 20.67 3.71 -5.80
CA GLN A 30 19.72 3.45 -6.89
C GLN A 30 19.25 1.99 -6.87
N SER A 31 18.00 1.75 -7.24
CA SER A 31 17.36 0.42 -7.22
C SER A 31 17.18 -0.22 -5.83
N SER A 32 17.42 0.49 -4.72
CA SER A 32 17.25 -0.05 -3.36
C SER A 32 15.78 -0.17 -2.87
N GLY A 33 14.79 -0.03 -3.76
CA GLY A 33 13.37 -0.15 -3.39
C GLY A 33 12.70 1.04 -2.72
N LYS A 34 13.34 2.22 -2.64
CA LYS A 34 12.73 3.43 -2.07
C LYS A 34 11.39 3.82 -2.73
N SER A 35 11.36 3.85 -4.05
CA SER A 35 10.13 4.12 -4.80
C SER A 35 9.12 2.99 -4.65
N THR A 36 9.57 1.74 -4.61
CA THR A 36 8.74 0.56 -4.36
C THR A 36 8.02 0.65 -3.02
N PHE A 37 8.72 1.05 -1.96
CA PHE A 37 8.15 1.28 -0.64
C PHE A 37 7.06 2.36 -0.69
N MET A 38 7.35 3.50 -1.34
CA MET A 38 6.39 4.60 -1.47
C MET A 38 5.16 4.22 -2.31
N LYS A 39 5.31 3.40 -3.35
CA LYS A 39 4.20 2.88 -4.17
C LYS A 39 3.25 2.02 -3.32
N VAL A 40 3.80 1.12 -2.50
CA VAL A 40 2.99 0.27 -1.60
C VAL A 40 2.34 1.12 -0.51
N LEU A 41 3.08 2.04 0.11
CA LEU A 41 2.55 2.94 1.13
C LEU A 41 1.37 3.78 0.61
N SER A 42 1.57 4.44 -0.54
CA SER A 42 0.54 5.23 -1.20
C SER A 42 -0.71 4.40 -1.50
N TYR A 43 -0.52 3.16 -1.98
CA TYR A 43 -1.61 2.26 -2.27
C TYR A 43 -2.37 1.82 -1.00
N CYS A 44 -1.69 1.42 0.06
CA CYS A 44 -2.32 1.06 1.33
C CYS A 44 -3.13 2.23 1.93
N ARG A 45 -2.57 3.46 1.87
CA ARG A 45 -3.28 4.69 2.28
C ARG A 45 -4.52 4.96 1.45
N TRP A 46 -4.45 4.72 0.15
CA TRP A 46 -5.60 4.83 -0.75
C TRP A 46 -6.69 3.80 -0.44
N VAL A 47 -6.33 2.54 -0.22
CA VAL A 47 -7.27 1.47 0.16
C VAL A 47 -7.96 1.81 1.48
N GLU A 48 -7.21 2.23 2.50
CA GLU A 48 -7.76 2.69 3.78
C GLU A 48 -8.76 3.83 3.59
N LYS A 49 -8.40 4.86 2.83
CA LYS A 49 -9.31 5.97 2.50
C LYS A 49 -10.58 5.48 1.82
N ARG A 50 -10.49 4.58 0.83
CA ARG A 50 -11.67 4.08 0.12
C ARG A 50 -12.62 3.36 1.07
N ILE A 51 -12.09 2.47 1.91
CA ILE A 51 -12.85 1.76 2.94
C ILE A 51 -13.48 2.75 3.94
N MET A 52 -12.77 3.84 4.28
CA MET A 52 -13.28 4.88 5.17
C MET A 52 -14.43 5.69 4.59
N VAL A 53 -14.44 5.98 3.29
CA VAL A 53 -15.44 6.86 2.68
C VAL A 53 -16.66 6.09 2.17
N SER A 54 -16.50 4.83 1.79
CA SER A 54 -17.58 4.02 1.22
C SER A 54 -18.60 3.56 2.27
N THR A 55 -19.83 3.37 1.79
CA THR A 55 -20.94 2.69 2.48
C THR A 55 -21.02 1.20 2.09
N ASP A 56 -20.35 0.80 1.02
CA ASP A 56 -20.36 -0.57 0.50
C ASP A 56 -19.35 -1.44 1.25
N ASP A 57 -19.52 -2.77 1.14
CA ASP A 57 -18.54 -3.73 1.64
C ASP A 57 -17.30 -3.80 0.74
N LEU A 58 -16.51 -2.72 0.73
CA LEU A 58 -15.26 -2.65 -0.02
C LEU A 58 -14.21 -3.63 0.48
N ILE A 59 -14.30 -4.09 1.73
CA ILE A 59 -13.35 -5.08 2.25
C ILE A 59 -13.49 -6.35 1.43
N SER A 60 -14.70 -6.87 1.27
CA SER A 60 -15.00 -8.01 0.40
C SER A 60 -14.44 -7.82 -1.02
N GLN A 61 -14.60 -6.62 -1.60
CA GLN A 61 -14.08 -6.34 -2.94
C GLN A 61 -12.55 -6.44 -3.03
N TYR A 62 -11.81 -6.04 -1.98
CA TYR A 62 -10.36 -6.13 -1.93
C TYR A 62 -9.85 -7.53 -1.52
N THR A 63 -10.68 -8.32 -0.84
CA THR A 63 -10.36 -9.70 -0.42
C THR A 63 -10.79 -10.77 -1.43
N HIS A 64 -11.31 -10.38 -2.60
CA HIS A 64 -11.71 -11.31 -3.67
C HIS A 64 -11.11 -10.96 -5.03
N TYR A 65 -11.06 -11.95 -5.92
CA TYR A 65 -10.64 -11.85 -7.33
C TYR A 65 -9.26 -11.22 -7.58
N ASN A 66 -8.37 -11.24 -6.57
CA ASN A 66 -7.05 -10.63 -6.59
C ASN A 66 -7.09 -9.13 -6.89
N ARG A 67 -8.17 -8.44 -6.52
CA ARG A 67 -8.36 -7.01 -6.82
C ARG A 67 -7.25 -6.15 -6.23
N PHE A 68 -6.85 -6.44 -4.98
CA PHE A 68 -5.76 -5.74 -4.31
C PHE A 68 -4.47 -5.76 -5.13
N VAL A 69 -4.06 -6.95 -5.58
CA VAL A 69 -2.84 -7.12 -6.39
C VAL A 69 -2.99 -6.46 -7.77
N LYS A 70 -4.15 -6.61 -8.42
CA LYS A 70 -4.41 -6.00 -9.74
C LYS A 70 -4.33 -4.48 -9.70
N GLU A 71 -5.00 -3.84 -8.73
CA GLU A 71 -4.98 -2.37 -8.60
C GLU A 71 -3.58 -1.87 -8.19
N LEU A 72 -2.89 -2.57 -7.27
CA LEU A 72 -1.50 -2.25 -6.90
C LEU A 72 -0.57 -2.26 -8.13
N LYS A 73 -0.70 -3.27 -8.99
CA LYS A 73 0.08 -3.41 -10.22
C LYS A 73 -0.27 -2.33 -11.25
N GLN A 74 -1.56 -2.17 -11.55
CA GLN A 74 -2.02 -1.28 -12.63
C GLN A 74 -1.68 0.18 -12.36
N PHE A 75 -1.92 0.67 -11.14
CA PHE A 75 -1.65 2.07 -10.80
C PHE A 75 -0.16 2.39 -10.77
N ASN A 76 0.66 1.45 -10.29
CA ASN A 76 2.10 1.67 -10.08
C ASN A 76 3.01 1.10 -11.18
N ARG A 77 2.41 0.58 -12.25
CA ARG A 77 3.07 -0.09 -13.39
C ARG A 77 4.06 -1.15 -12.92
N LEU A 78 3.61 -2.02 -12.00
CA LEU A 78 4.45 -3.08 -11.44
C LEU A 78 4.28 -4.37 -12.23
N ASN A 79 5.40 -5.00 -12.57
CA ASN A 79 5.44 -6.30 -13.22
C ASN A 79 5.17 -7.42 -12.21
N ASP A 80 4.79 -8.60 -12.72
CA ASP A 80 4.54 -9.78 -11.90
C ASP A 80 5.76 -10.22 -11.08
N GLU A 81 6.97 -9.96 -11.58
CA GLU A 81 8.26 -10.26 -10.93
C GLU A 81 8.48 -9.55 -9.59
N TYR A 82 7.71 -8.49 -9.29
CA TYR A 82 7.76 -7.85 -7.97
C TYR A 82 7.23 -8.78 -6.87
N PHE A 83 6.34 -9.72 -7.20
CA PHE A 83 5.73 -10.61 -6.24
C PHE A 83 6.46 -11.95 -6.23
N ARG A 84 7.09 -12.26 -5.10
CA ARG A 84 7.78 -13.51 -4.79
C ARG A 84 6.90 -14.38 -3.89
N ASP A 85 7.25 -15.65 -3.76
CA ASP A 85 6.49 -16.59 -2.90
C ASP A 85 6.60 -16.23 -1.41
N ASP A 86 7.63 -15.50 -1.02
CA ASP A 86 7.86 -14.97 0.33
C ASP A 86 7.46 -13.49 0.48
N THR A 87 6.76 -12.90 -0.52
CA THR A 87 6.29 -11.52 -0.42
C THR A 87 5.42 -11.33 0.82
N LEU A 88 5.71 -10.27 1.57
CA LEU A 88 4.89 -9.80 2.68
C LEU A 88 4.63 -8.31 2.51
N ILE A 89 3.37 -7.90 2.68
CA ILE A 89 2.99 -6.50 2.87
C ILE A 89 2.10 -6.46 4.11
N LYS A 90 2.63 -5.90 5.20
CA LYS A 90 1.88 -5.64 6.44
C LYS A 90 1.76 -4.14 6.63
N TYR A 91 0.54 -3.65 6.52
CA TYR A 91 0.21 -2.25 6.79
C TYR A 91 -0.69 -2.19 8.02
N ASP A 92 -0.23 -1.49 9.05
CA ASP A 92 -1.04 -1.16 10.21
C ASP A 92 -1.43 0.31 10.10
N GLY A 93 -2.65 0.59 9.65
CA GLY A 93 -3.13 1.94 9.36
C GLY A 93 -3.65 2.69 10.58
N ASP A 94 -4.39 3.77 10.35
CA ASP A 94 -5.05 4.51 11.43
C ASP A 94 -6.34 3.83 11.87
N THR A 95 -7.06 3.18 10.95
CA THR A 95 -8.36 2.53 11.20
C THR A 95 -8.47 1.10 10.67
N ILE A 96 -7.55 0.66 9.81
CA ILE A 96 -7.52 -0.72 9.29
C ILE A 96 -6.15 -1.35 9.37
N GLN A 97 -6.11 -2.67 9.24
CA GLN A 97 -4.89 -3.45 9.03
C GLN A 97 -5.01 -4.22 7.72
N ILE A 98 -3.92 -4.27 6.95
CA ILE A 98 -3.84 -5.03 5.69
C ILE A 98 -2.65 -5.97 5.80
N GLU A 99 -2.88 -7.26 5.59
CA GLU A 99 -1.83 -8.28 5.50
C GLU A 99 -1.96 -9.04 4.18
N TYR A 100 -0.93 -8.96 3.35
CA TYR A 100 -0.82 -9.70 2.10
C TYR A 100 0.41 -10.61 2.14
N VAL A 101 0.25 -11.89 1.82
CA VAL A 101 1.30 -12.91 1.90
C VAL A 101 1.35 -13.70 0.60
N GLY A 102 2.56 -13.89 0.07
CA GLY A 102 2.86 -14.71 -1.09
C GLY A 102 2.68 -14.02 -2.44
N LYS A 103 2.74 -14.81 -3.52
CA LYS A 103 2.73 -14.32 -4.90
C LYS A 103 1.34 -14.16 -5.50
N SER A 104 0.42 -15.03 -5.09
CA SER A 104 -0.95 -15.09 -5.57
C SER A 104 -1.88 -15.36 -4.39
N GLY A 105 -2.65 -14.36 -4.01
CA GLY A 105 -3.58 -14.45 -2.90
C GLY A 105 -4.41 -13.19 -2.73
N ASN A 106 -5.37 -13.25 -1.82
CA ASN A 106 -6.10 -12.07 -1.38
C ASN A 106 -5.54 -11.60 -0.05
N PRO A 107 -5.46 -10.28 0.18
CA PRO A 107 -5.07 -9.76 1.48
C PRO A 107 -6.12 -10.12 2.54
N LYS A 108 -5.70 -10.18 3.81
CA LYS A 108 -6.58 -10.06 4.96
C LYS A 108 -6.68 -8.59 5.33
N ILE A 109 -7.90 -8.08 5.45
CA ILE A 109 -8.14 -6.69 5.86
C ILE A 109 -9.03 -6.69 7.11
N LEU A 110 -8.54 -6.09 8.19
CA LEU A 110 -9.24 -6.01 9.47
C LEU A 110 -9.55 -4.55 9.81
N ARG A 111 -10.75 -4.30 10.33
CA ARG A 111 -11.11 -3.00 10.91
C ARG A 111 -10.63 -2.95 12.35
N LYS A 112 -10.02 -1.84 12.76
CA LYS A 112 -9.67 -1.59 14.16
C LYS A 112 -10.93 -1.27 14.98
N ASN A 113 -10.84 -1.44 16.30
CA ASN A 113 -11.96 -1.17 17.22
C ASN A 113 -12.49 0.27 17.12
N ASN A 114 -11.62 1.23 16.78
CA ASN A 114 -11.95 2.64 16.62
C ASN A 114 -12.47 3.02 15.21
N PHE A 115 -12.73 2.06 14.31
CA PHE A 115 -13.08 2.32 12.91
C PHE A 115 -14.26 3.27 12.73
N ALA A 116 -15.32 3.13 13.53
CA ALA A 116 -16.52 3.97 13.42
C ALA A 116 -16.29 5.40 13.94
N GLN A 117 -15.53 5.54 15.03
CA GLN A 117 -15.25 6.83 15.69
C GLN A 117 -14.15 7.61 14.98
N GLY A 118 -13.21 6.91 14.34
CA GLY A 118 -12.09 7.47 13.59
C GLY A 118 -12.37 7.64 12.09
N ARG A 119 -13.63 7.73 11.65
CA ARG A 119 -13.95 7.89 10.22
C ARG A 119 -13.42 9.23 9.71
N PHE A 120 -12.59 9.21 8.68
CA PHE A 120 -11.98 10.41 8.08
C PHE A 120 -12.00 10.37 6.55
N ASN A 121 -11.83 11.53 5.92
CA ASN A 121 -11.63 11.65 4.47
C ASN A 121 -10.27 12.29 4.17
N SER A 122 -9.23 11.47 4.22
CA SER A 122 -7.85 11.93 4.01
C SER A 122 -7.64 12.49 2.61
N LYS A 123 -6.99 13.65 2.53
CA LYS A 123 -6.48 14.17 1.27
C LYS A 123 -5.13 13.52 1.01
N LEU A 124 -5.04 12.75 -0.06
CA LEU A 124 -3.85 11.99 -0.44
C LEU A 124 -3.36 12.52 -1.79
N CYS A 125 -2.06 12.76 -1.90
CA CYS A 125 -1.39 13.09 -3.14
C CYS A 125 -0.13 12.23 -3.24
N TYR A 126 0.03 11.54 -4.37
CA TYR A 126 1.23 10.77 -4.67
C TYR A 126 1.76 11.23 -6.03
N ILE A 127 2.96 11.79 -6.02
CA ILE A 127 3.63 12.31 -7.21
C ILE A 127 4.75 11.33 -7.58
N PRO A 128 4.55 10.46 -8.59
CA PRO A 128 5.59 9.53 -9.02
C PRO A 128 6.74 10.26 -9.71
N ALA A 129 7.89 9.58 -9.82
CA ALA A 129 9.07 10.11 -10.49
C ALA A 129 8.88 10.32 -12.02
N GLU A 130 7.90 9.65 -12.64
CA GLU A 130 7.52 9.77 -14.06
C GLU A 130 6.78 11.10 -14.33
N ARG A 131 7.41 12.23 -13.97
CA ARG A 131 6.83 13.59 -13.96
C ARG A 131 6.49 14.17 -15.34
N ASN A 132 6.77 13.45 -16.43
CA ASN A 132 6.52 13.94 -17.80
C ASN A 132 5.04 14.04 -18.17
N LEU A 133 4.09 13.66 -17.31
CA LEU A 133 2.67 13.82 -17.61
C LEU A 133 2.12 15.22 -17.29
N ILE A 134 2.80 16.01 -16.45
CA ILE A 134 2.33 17.36 -16.07
C ILE A 134 2.52 18.37 -17.22
N SER A 135 3.37 18.09 -18.22
CA SER A 135 3.48 18.93 -19.41
C SER A 135 2.54 18.54 -20.56
N ALA A 136 1.67 17.53 -20.35
CA ALA A 136 0.78 16.98 -21.37
C ALA A 136 -0.71 17.22 -21.10
N ILE A 137 -1.03 18.00 -20.05
CA ILE A 137 -2.39 18.47 -19.72
C ILE A 137 -2.40 19.99 -19.85
#